data_AF-A0A955BDD1-F1
#
_entry.id   AF-A0A955BDD1-F1
#
_cell.length_a   1.000
_cell.length_b   1.000
_cell.length_c   1.000
_cell.angle_alpha   90.00
_cell.angle_beta   90.00
_cell.angle_gamma   90.00
#
_symmetry.space_group_name_H-M   'P 1'
#
loop_
_entity.id
_entity.type
_entity.pdbx_description
1 polymer ?
#
loop_
_entity_poly.entity_id
_entity_poly.type
_entity_poly.pdbx_seq_one_letter_code
_entity_poly.pdbx_strand_id
1 'polypeptide(L)'
;TDLTKLLTEHQPLAERPLYTVAPGWRGRSLRLGDWKLIVRSENRGSNEASKIELYNIEADASEAKNLAEKEPERVKSMRAKLESVAATDRDSVAE
;
A
#
# COMPACT_ATOMS: atom_id res chain seq x y z
N THR A 1 -9.92 -12.87 5.16
CA THR A 1 -9.47 -13.95 4.25
C THR A 1 -9.31 -15.21 5.04
N ASP A 2 -9.94 -16.30 4.61
CA ASP A 2 -9.70 -17.62 5.18
C ASP A 2 -8.29 -18.10 4.82
N LEU A 3 -7.53 -18.57 5.82
CA LEU A 3 -6.17 -19.08 5.67
C LEU A 3 -6.11 -20.61 5.71
N THR A 4 -7.23 -21.30 5.88
CA THR A 4 -7.28 -22.75 6.12
C THR A 4 -6.49 -23.52 5.06
N LYS A 5 -6.78 -23.30 3.77
CA LYS A 5 -6.09 -24.01 2.67
C LYS A 5 -4.58 -23.73 2.60
N LEU A 6 -4.15 -22.53 2.96
CA LEU A 6 -2.70 -22.26 3.08
C LEU A 6 -2.09 -23.12 4.20
N LEU A 7 -2.77 -23.20 5.35
CA LEU A 7 -2.25 -23.88 6.53
C LEU A 7 -2.39 -25.41 6.48
N THR A 8 -3.42 -25.94 5.83
CA THR A 8 -3.72 -27.39 5.78
C THR A 8 -3.22 -28.05 4.52
N GLU A 9 -3.19 -27.33 3.39
CA GLU A 9 -2.87 -27.88 2.07
C GLU A 9 -1.63 -27.22 1.44
N HIS A 10 -0.99 -26.26 2.14
CA HIS A 10 0.13 -25.47 1.61
C HIS A 10 -0.19 -24.79 0.27
N GLN A 11 -1.46 -24.51 0.01
CA GLN A 11 -1.87 -23.82 -1.20
C GLN A 11 -1.41 -22.36 -1.15
N PRO A 12 -0.74 -21.84 -2.21
CA PRO A 12 -0.30 -20.45 -2.23
C PRO A 12 -1.49 -19.51 -2.15
N LEU A 13 -1.35 -18.45 -1.35
CA LEU A 13 -2.39 -17.42 -1.24
C LEU A 13 -2.47 -16.62 -2.54
N ALA A 14 -3.70 -16.29 -2.93
CA ALA A 14 -3.93 -15.29 -3.95
C ALA A 14 -3.32 -13.94 -3.52
N GLU A 15 -2.85 -13.19 -4.51
CA GLU A 15 -2.33 -11.84 -4.29
C GLU A 15 -3.42 -10.95 -3.67
N ARG A 16 -3.05 -10.21 -2.62
CA ARG A 16 -3.97 -9.37 -1.87
C ARG A 16 -3.33 -8.05 -1.45
N PRO A 17 -4.08 -6.94 -1.45
CA PRO A 17 -3.57 -5.69 -0.93
C PRO A 17 -3.44 -5.75 0.59
N LEU A 18 -2.28 -5.39 1.11
CA LEU A 18 -2.08 -5.09 2.52
C LEU A 18 -2.04 -3.57 2.66
N TYR A 19 -3.08 -3.01 3.26
CA TYR A 19 -3.22 -1.57 3.48
C TYR A 19 -2.98 -1.25 4.96
N THR A 20 -2.22 -0.20 5.21
CA THR A 20 -1.96 0.30 6.57
C THR A 20 -1.96 1.82 6.60
N VAL A 21 -2.47 2.39 7.69
CA VAL A 21 -2.52 3.83 7.94
C VAL A 21 -1.62 4.16 9.11
N ALA A 22 -0.76 5.17 8.95
CA ALA A 22 0.07 5.66 10.05
C ALA A 22 -0.77 6.46 11.06
N PRO A 23 -0.39 6.48 12.35
CA PRO A 23 -1.10 7.23 13.38
C PRO A 23 -1.40 8.67 12.98
N GLY A 24 -2.63 9.11 13.23
CA GLY A 24 -3.07 10.47 12.91
C GLY A 24 -3.18 10.76 11.41
N TRP A 25 -3.33 9.73 10.57
CA TRP A 25 -3.49 9.81 9.11
C TRP A 25 -2.33 10.51 8.37
N ARG A 26 -1.14 10.52 8.98
CA ARG A 26 0.07 11.18 8.44
C ARG A 26 0.67 10.45 7.24
N GLY A 27 0.26 9.21 7.01
CA GLY A 27 0.70 8.42 5.87
C GLY A 27 -0.14 7.18 5.68
N ARG A 28 -0.09 6.65 4.47
CA ARG A 28 -0.74 5.40 4.07
C ARG A 28 0.25 4.57 3.27
N SER A 29 0.16 3.26 3.40
CA SER A 29 0.93 2.36 2.56
C SER A 29 0.10 1.21 2.05
N LEU A 30 0.46 0.75 0.85
CA LEU A 30 -0.15 -0.39 0.18
C LEU A 30 0.96 -1.33 -0.25
N ARG A 31 0.90 -2.59 0.19
CA ARG A 31 1.69 -3.68 -0.40
C ARG A 31 0.79 -4.54 -1.26
N LEU A 32 1.21 -4.79 -2.50
CA LEU A 32 0.53 -5.65 -3.47
C LEU A 32 1.61 -6.47 -4.18
N GLY A 33 1.64 -7.77 -3.90
CA GLY A 33 2.71 -8.66 -4.34
C GLY A 33 4.08 -8.18 -3.86
N ASP A 34 4.99 -8.02 -4.81
CA ASP A 34 6.36 -7.59 -4.57
C ASP A 34 6.48 -6.08 -4.39
N TRP A 35 5.41 -5.32 -4.61
CA TRP A 35 5.49 -3.87 -4.62
C TRP A 35 4.90 -3.27 -3.36
N LYS A 36 5.57 -2.22 -2.87
CA LYS A 36 5.11 -1.42 -1.74
C LYS A 36 5.11 0.05 -2.13
N LEU A 37 3.96 0.69 -1.99
CA LEU A 37 3.77 2.12 -2.13
C LEU A 37 3.59 2.75 -0.75
N ILE A 38 4.28 3.84 -0.48
CA ILE A 38 4.09 4.68 0.71
C ILE A 38 3.76 6.09 0.25
N VAL A 39 2.70 6.66 0.80
CA VAL A 39 2.26 8.04 0.57
C VAL A 39 2.22 8.75 1.91
N ARG A 40 3.10 9.75 2.10
CA ARG A 40 3.15 10.58 3.31
C ARG A 40 2.52 11.94 3.04
N SER A 41 1.68 12.40 3.95
CA SER A 41 1.14 13.76 3.91
C SER A 41 1.99 14.61 4.87
N GLU A 42 2.62 15.66 4.33
CA GLU A 42 3.52 16.51 5.13
C GLU A 42 2.73 17.40 6.11
N ASN A 43 1.46 17.69 5.83
CA ASN A 43 0.64 18.57 6.65
C ASN A 43 -0.82 18.08 6.74
N ARG A 44 -1.36 18.05 7.97
CA ARG A 44 -2.78 17.75 8.21
C ARG A 44 -3.64 18.83 7.55
N GLY A 45 -4.24 18.50 6.41
CA GLY A 45 -5.23 19.34 5.75
C GLY A 45 -4.71 20.28 4.65
N SER A 46 -3.43 20.22 4.26
CA SER A 46 -2.95 20.92 3.06
C SER A 46 -2.83 19.96 1.87
N ASN A 47 -3.20 20.46 0.68
CA ASN A 47 -2.96 19.83 -0.63
C ASN A 47 -1.47 19.91 -1.04
N GLU A 48 -0.54 19.94 -0.08
CA GLU A 48 0.89 19.96 -0.38
C GLU A 48 1.37 18.60 -0.88
N ALA A 49 2.48 18.64 -1.62
CA ALA A 49 3.06 17.51 -2.33
C ALA A 49 3.25 16.32 -1.37
N SER A 50 2.39 15.31 -1.51
CA SER A 50 2.55 14.08 -0.75
C SER A 50 3.85 13.41 -1.18
N LYS A 51 4.75 13.12 -0.24
CA LYS A 51 5.97 12.37 -0.55
C LYS A 51 5.58 10.95 -0.92
N ILE A 52 5.92 10.55 -2.13
CA ILE A 52 5.66 9.22 -2.68
C ILE A 52 6.95 8.41 -2.71
N GLU A 53 6.89 7.21 -2.14
CA GLU A 53 7.98 6.24 -2.14
C GLU A 53 7.45 4.92 -2.71
N LEU A 54 8.20 4.32 -3.63
CA LEU A 54 7.87 3.04 -4.26
C LEU A 54 9.06 2.09 -4.10
N TYR A 55 8.79 0.88 -3.63
CA TYR A 55 9.81 -0.15 -3.40
C TYR A 55 9.37 -1.47 -4.03
N ASN A 56 10.33 -2.20 -4.60
CA ASN A 56 10.19 -3.61 -4.92
C ASN A 56 10.80 -4.43 -3.78
N ILE A 57 9.95 -5.07 -2.98
CA ILE A 57 10.31 -5.83 -1.79
C ILE A 57 10.98 -7.16 -2.13
N GLU A 58 10.71 -7.75 -3.29
CA GLU A 58 11.41 -8.96 -3.75
C GLU A 58 12.88 -8.64 -4.07
N ALA A 59 13.12 -7.54 -4.78
CA ALA A 59 14.46 -7.09 -5.17
C ALA A 59 15.20 -6.30 -4.08
N ASP A 60 14.47 -5.64 -3.19
CA ASP A 60 14.99 -4.77 -2.12
C ASP A 60 14.12 -4.88 -0.86
N ALA A 61 14.31 -5.97 -0.12
CA ALA A 61 13.62 -6.20 1.15
C ALA A 61 13.94 -5.15 2.23
N SER A 62 15.01 -4.37 2.06
CA SER A 62 15.42 -3.31 3.00
C SER A 62 14.78 -1.95 2.72
N GLU A 63 14.04 -1.80 1.61
CA GLU A 63 13.42 -0.54 1.20
C GLU A 63 14.45 0.61 1.06
N ALA A 64 15.66 0.30 0.58
CA ALA A 64 16.75 1.26 0.46
C ALA A 64 16.65 2.13 -0.81
N LYS A 65 16.09 1.61 -1.90
CA LYS A 65 16.04 2.28 -3.21
C LYS A 65 14.62 2.70 -3.55
N ASN A 66 14.35 4.00 -3.45
CA ASN A 66 13.08 4.55 -3.94
C ASN A 66 13.04 4.54 -5.48
N LEU A 67 12.04 3.87 -6.05
CA LEU A 67 11.80 3.74 -7.48
C LEU A 67 10.66 4.64 -8.00
N ALA A 68 10.08 5.51 -7.16
CA ALA A 68 8.91 6.29 -7.52
C ALA A 68 9.11 7.17 -8.78
N GLU A 69 10.27 7.79 -8.92
CA GLU A 69 10.61 8.60 -10.11
C GLU A 69 10.94 7.75 -11.34
N LYS A 70 11.40 6.51 -11.13
CA LYS A 70 11.81 5.59 -12.21
C LYS A 70 10.63 4.79 -12.76
N GLU A 71 9.58 4.58 -11.97
CA GLU A 71 8.39 3.82 -12.35
C GLU A 71 7.07 4.59 -12.10
N PRO A 72 6.85 5.73 -12.79
CA PRO A 72 5.68 6.58 -12.57
C PRO A 72 4.35 5.88 -12.88
N GLU A 73 4.31 5.02 -13.91
CA GLU A 73 3.11 4.26 -14.25
C GLU A 73 2.73 3.26 -13.15
N ARG A 74 3.72 2.65 -12.49
CA ARG A 74 3.46 1.74 -11.37
C ARG A 74 2.96 2.49 -10.15
N VAL A 75 3.56 3.65 -9.85
CA VAL A 75 3.06 4.56 -8.81
C VAL A 75 1.59 4.90 -9.05
N LYS A 76 1.21 5.25 -10.27
CA LYS A 76 -0.18 5.60 -10.63
C LYS A 76 -1.14 4.44 -10.40
N SER A 77 -0.78 3.24 -10.88
CA SER A 77 -1.60 2.02 -10.70
C SER A 77 -1.78 1.67 -9.21
N MET A 78 -0.68 1.64 -8.45
CA MET A 78 -0.73 1.33 -7.02
C MET A 78 -1.46 2.39 -6.21
N ARG A 79 -1.35 3.66 -6.59
CA ARG A 79 -2.07 4.75 -5.94
C ARG A 79 -3.58 4.62 -6.13
N ALA A 80 -4.03 4.30 -7.35
CA ALA A 80 -5.44 4.03 -7.61
C ALA A 80 -5.95 2.85 -6.77
N LYS A 81 -5.15 1.78 -6.63
CA LYS A 81 -5.50 0.65 -5.75
C LYS A 81 -5.56 1.07 -4.28
N LEU A 82 -4.62 1.90 -3.82
CA LEU A 82 -4.59 2.41 -2.45
C LEU A 82 -5.85 3.24 -2.15
N GLU A 83 -6.24 4.13 -3.05
CA GLU A 83 -7.44 4.95 -2.92
C GLU A 83 -8.72 4.10 -2.88
N SER A 84 -8.81 3.07 -3.72
CA SER A 84 -9.92 2.11 -3.70
C SER A 84 -10.01 1.36 -2.36
N VAL A 85 -8.90 0.84 -1.83
CA VAL A 85 -8.90 0.12 -0.54
C VAL A 85 -9.17 1.07 0.63
N ALA A 86 -8.61 2.29 0.60
CA ALA A 86 -8.84 3.30 1.62
C ALA A 86 -10.29 3.79 1.67
N ALA A 87 -11.03 3.75 0.56
CA ALA A 87 -12.45 4.07 0.54
C ALA A 87 -13.28 3.02 1.30
N THR A 88 -12.98 1.73 1.10
CA THR A 88 -13.64 0.62 1.82
C THR A 88 -13.36 0.66 3.33
N ASP A 89 -12.15 1.06 3.72
CA ASP A 89 -11.78 1.20 5.14
C ASP A 89 -12.63 2.27 5.86
N ARG A 90 -12.90 3.40 5.19
CA ARG A 90 -13.70 4.50 5.76
C ARG A 90 -15.19 4.17 5.90
N ASP A 91 -15.74 3.33 5.03
CA ASP A 91 -17.14 2.90 5.11
C ASP A 91 -17.42 2.03 6.35
N SER A 92 -16.39 1.40 6.94
CA SER A 92 -16.55 0.52 8.11
C SER A 92 -16.83 1.24 9.44
N VAL A 93 -16.95 2.57 9.45
CA VAL A 93 -17.23 3.41 10.64
C VAL A 93 -18.67 3.96 10.65
N ALA A 94 -19.51 3.57 9.69
CA ALA A 94 -20.90 4.01 9.58
C ALA A 94 -21.89 2.84 9.74
N GLU A 95 -21.99 2.27 10.94
CA GLU A 95 -23.21 1.62 11.45
C GLU A 95 -23.26 1.67 12.99
#